data_AF-A0A382AEJ0-F1
#
_entry.id   AF-A0A382AEJ0-F1
#
_cell.length_a   1.000
_cell.length_b   1.000
_cell.length_c   1.000
_cell.angle_alpha   90.00
_cell.angle_beta   90.00
_cell.angle_gamma   90.00
#
_symmetry.space_group_name_H-M   'P 1'
#
loop_
_entity.id
_entity.type
_entity.pdbx_description
1 polymer ?
#
loop_
_entity_poly.entity_id
_entity_poly.type
_entity_poly.pdbx_seq_one_letter_code
_entity_poly.pdbx_strand_id
1 'polypeptide(L)'
;VRYRKSQEGLVIAGFALATVMIIALLVTFLSNRVIDMIATQNQVFFSKQAYWNSFSGMEIVTSKKIAGLEDKPSAAVSFATGSITIIPTTVPNNYLGGNKVSTITSTGSDAGGRSRAIKLEVGNPSSNYVLSFDGADDYVDIGDITGSSNIVDGIKTISFWMQADDITSHTDYLIDLNGVDYITKEDAEVTASPHISSPTYYVNAVSGEQTIAAVDTWYHVVIKTSTGIPPSDVDIGRLESTGFFDGVIDEVALWSVELTDDQIKTLYIQGLGFLATNIANANLVGFWNFNDTDDTTDDVSSNSNTGSVEGATYTGS
;
A
#
# COMPACT_ATOMS: atom_id res chain seq x y z
N VAL A 1 -82.72 56.16 -7.31
CA VAL A 1 -82.37 54.77 -6.92
C VAL A 1 -81.18 54.17 -7.69
N ARG A 2 -80.91 54.55 -8.96
CA ARG A 2 -79.79 53.96 -9.76
C ARG A 2 -78.35 54.25 -9.28
N TYR A 3 -78.08 55.35 -8.56
CA TYR A 3 -76.72 55.73 -8.16
C TYR A 3 -76.13 54.95 -6.95
N ARG A 4 -76.97 54.36 -6.07
CA ARG A 4 -76.48 53.61 -4.90
C ARG A 4 -75.84 52.26 -5.27
N LYS A 5 -76.38 51.56 -6.27
CA LYS A 5 -75.82 50.28 -6.78
C LYS A 5 -74.44 50.44 -7.44
N SER A 6 -74.17 51.60 -8.05
CA SER A 6 -72.86 51.91 -8.65
C SER A 6 -71.77 52.12 -7.61
N GLN A 7 -72.11 52.73 -6.46
CA GLN A 7 -71.17 52.95 -5.36
C GLN A 7 -70.85 51.65 -4.60
N GLU A 8 -71.84 50.77 -4.43
CA GLU A 8 -71.63 49.42 -3.87
C GLU A 8 -70.68 48.59 -4.74
N GLY A 9 -70.84 48.63 -6.07
CA GLY A 9 -69.94 47.95 -7.01
C GLY A 9 -68.49 48.47 -6.97
N LEU A 10 -68.30 49.77 -6.76
CA LEU A 10 -66.97 50.39 -6.63
C LEU A 10 -66.26 49.95 -5.33
N VAL A 11 -66.99 49.91 -4.22
CA VAL A 11 -66.45 49.44 -2.93
C VAL A 11 -66.08 47.97 -3.00
N ILE A 12 -66.95 47.12 -3.58
CA ILE A 12 -66.67 45.69 -3.80
C ILE A 12 -65.46 45.50 -4.71
N ALA A 13 -65.35 46.27 -5.80
CA ALA A 13 -64.19 46.22 -6.71
C ALA A 13 -62.89 46.68 -6.03
N GLY A 14 -62.96 47.70 -5.16
CA GLY A 14 -61.81 48.16 -4.38
C GLY A 14 -61.33 47.12 -3.36
N PHE A 15 -62.25 46.47 -2.65
CA PHE A 15 -61.92 45.35 -1.77
C PHE A 15 -61.34 44.17 -2.56
N ALA A 16 -61.94 43.80 -3.70
CA ALA A 16 -61.44 42.73 -4.55
C ALA A 16 -60.02 43.02 -5.07
N LEU A 17 -59.74 44.25 -5.51
CA LEU A 17 -58.41 44.67 -5.95
C LEU A 17 -57.38 44.62 -4.81
N ALA A 18 -57.76 45.10 -3.62
CA ALA A 18 -56.90 45.03 -2.44
C ALA A 18 -56.59 43.57 -2.05
N THR A 19 -57.59 42.68 -2.11
CA THR A 19 -57.40 41.25 -1.87
C THR A 19 -56.46 40.62 -2.89
N VAL A 20 -56.62 40.91 -4.18
CA VAL A 20 -55.72 40.40 -5.24
C VAL A 20 -54.30 40.91 -5.06
N MET A 21 -54.12 42.20 -4.73
CA MET A 21 -52.79 42.78 -4.45
C MET A 21 -52.12 42.11 -3.25
N ILE A 22 -52.85 41.91 -2.15
CA ILE A 22 -52.34 41.23 -0.95
C ILE A 22 -51.93 39.79 -1.28
N ILE A 23 -52.76 39.07 -2.05
CA ILE A 23 -52.44 37.71 -2.51
C ILE A 23 -51.19 37.71 -3.39
N ALA A 24 -51.08 38.65 -4.35
CA ALA A 24 -49.91 38.75 -5.23
C ALA A 24 -48.61 39.01 -4.45
N LEU A 25 -48.66 39.89 -3.44
CA LEU A 25 -47.52 40.15 -2.54
C LEU A 25 -47.15 38.93 -1.71
N LEU A 26 -48.14 38.23 -1.15
CA LEU A 26 -47.94 36.98 -0.40
C LEU A 26 -47.33 35.88 -1.27
N VAL A 27 -47.84 35.69 -2.49
CA VAL A 27 -47.31 34.71 -3.44
C VAL A 27 -45.87 35.05 -3.82
N THR A 28 -45.56 36.33 -4.06
CA THR A 28 -44.19 36.76 -4.36
C THR A 28 -43.24 36.51 -3.19
N PHE A 29 -43.66 36.86 -1.97
CA PHE A 29 -42.88 36.61 -0.76
C PHE A 29 -42.62 35.12 -0.53
N LEU A 30 -43.67 34.29 -0.65
CA LEU A 30 -43.56 32.84 -0.51
C LEU A 30 -42.70 32.23 -1.63
N SER A 31 -42.82 32.73 -2.86
CA SER A 31 -42.00 32.28 -4.00
C SER A 31 -40.52 32.55 -3.75
N ASN A 32 -40.16 33.76 -3.31
CA ASN A 32 -38.78 34.09 -2.96
C ASN A 32 -38.26 33.20 -1.82
N ARG A 33 -39.07 32.99 -0.77
CA ARG A 33 -38.71 32.12 0.36
C ARG A 33 -38.50 30.67 -0.07
N VAL A 34 -39.30 30.16 -1.00
CA VAL A 34 -39.14 28.81 -1.56
C VAL A 34 -37.86 28.72 -2.40
N ILE A 35 -37.56 29.73 -3.23
CA ILE A 35 -36.32 29.79 -4.00
C ILE A 35 -35.10 29.78 -3.08
N ASP A 36 -35.10 30.60 -2.02
CA ASP A 36 -34.02 30.65 -1.03
C ASP A 36 -33.87 29.32 -0.29
N MET A 37 -34.99 28.67 0.05
CA MET A 37 -34.99 27.37 0.71
C MET A 37 -34.42 26.27 -0.21
N ILE A 38 -34.77 26.26 -1.50
CA ILE A 38 -34.24 25.33 -2.49
C ILE A 38 -32.73 25.56 -2.70
N ALA A 39 -32.31 26.82 -2.83
CA ALA A 39 -30.90 27.18 -2.96
C ALA A 39 -30.08 26.72 -1.75
N THR A 40 -30.61 26.94 -0.54
CA THR A 40 -29.98 26.51 0.72
C THR A 40 -29.93 24.99 0.83
N GLN A 41 -31.02 24.28 0.49
CA GLN A 41 -31.05 22.82 0.53
C GLN A 41 -30.07 22.19 -0.45
N ASN A 42 -29.98 22.72 -1.67
CA ASN A 42 -29.00 22.28 -2.66
C ASN A 42 -27.57 22.46 -2.13
N GLN A 43 -27.25 23.63 -1.58
CA GLN A 43 -25.93 23.85 -0.99
C GLN A 43 -25.64 22.90 0.18
N VAL A 44 -26.59 22.68 1.09
CA VAL A 44 -26.41 21.75 2.22
C VAL A 44 -26.20 20.31 1.75
N PHE A 45 -26.93 19.86 0.73
CA PHE A 45 -26.79 18.52 0.16
C PHE A 45 -25.40 18.32 -0.46
N PHE A 46 -24.95 19.25 -1.31
CA PHE A 46 -23.63 19.15 -1.95
C PHE A 46 -22.47 19.42 -0.98
N SER A 47 -22.61 20.33 -0.01
CA SER A 47 -21.66 20.51 1.12
C SER A 47 -21.46 19.22 1.88
N LYS A 48 -22.54 18.55 2.25
CA LYS A 48 -22.46 17.29 2.99
C LYS A 48 -21.83 16.20 2.13
N GLN A 49 -22.20 16.08 0.86
CA GLN A 49 -21.62 15.08 -0.03
C GLN A 49 -20.11 15.30 -0.27
N ALA A 50 -19.66 16.53 -0.49
CA ALA A 50 -18.22 16.85 -0.61
C ALA A 50 -17.45 16.60 0.69
N TYR A 51 -18.06 16.94 1.84
CA TYR A 51 -17.53 16.62 3.16
C TYR A 51 -17.41 15.10 3.38
N TRP A 52 -18.46 14.35 3.03
CA TRP A 52 -18.46 12.89 3.10
C TRP A 52 -17.41 12.28 2.19
N ASN A 53 -17.27 12.72 0.94
CA ASN A 53 -16.22 12.25 0.03
C ASN A 53 -14.80 12.49 0.57
N SER A 54 -14.60 13.59 1.32
CA SER A 54 -13.33 13.92 1.96
C SER A 54 -13.12 13.22 3.31
N PHE A 55 -14.11 12.53 3.86
CA PHE A 55 -14.03 11.86 5.16
C PHE A 55 -14.19 10.34 5.06
N SER A 56 -14.93 9.85 4.06
CA SER A 56 -15.24 8.42 3.88
C SER A 56 -14.09 7.62 3.29
N GLY A 57 -12.94 8.25 3.04
CA GLY A 57 -11.78 7.58 2.45
C GLY A 57 -12.14 6.87 1.16
N MET A 58 -12.86 7.55 0.24
CA MET A 58 -13.23 6.98 -1.05
C MET A 58 -11.94 6.48 -1.72
N GLU A 59 -11.71 5.18 -1.63
CA GLU A 59 -10.58 4.50 -2.21
C GLU A 59 -10.78 4.59 -3.72
N ILE A 60 -10.04 5.51 -4.35
CA ILE A 60 -9.95 5.56 -5.81
C ILE A 60 -9.03 4.39 -6.17
N VAL A 61 -9.62 3.19 -6.20
CA VAL A 61 -8.96 1.99 -6.71
C VAL A 61 -8.54 2.32 -8.13
N THR A 62 -7.23 2.31 -8.37
CA THR A 62 -6.54 2.91 -9.54
C THR A 62 -6.84 2.25 -10.88
N SER A 63 -7.91 1.47 -11.01
CA SER A 63 -8.19 0.72 -12.23
C SER A 63 -9.65 0.70 -12.70
N LYS A 64 -10.61 1.37 -12.05
CA LYS A 64 -11.99 1.46 -12.62
C LYS A 64 -12.65 2.84 -12.47
N LYS A 65 -12.41 3.67 -13.50
CA LYS A 65 -13.29 4.67 -14.12
C LYS A 65 -14.28 5.42 -13.20
N ILE A 66 -14.03 6.71 -12.96
CA ILE A 66 -15.11 7.70 -12.88
C ILE A 66 -15.61 7.88 -14.32
N ALA A 67 -16.80 7.38 -14.64
CA ALA A 67 -17.38 7.49 -15.98
C ALA A 67 -17.50 8.97 -16.40
N GLY A 68 -16.79 9.38 -17.45
CA GLY A 68 -16.93 10.71 -18.06
C GLY A 68 -15.65 11.54 -18.32
N LEU A 69 -14.46 11.06 -17.96
CA LEU A 69 -13.18 11.77 -18.23
C LEU A 69 -12.30 10.96 -19.18
N GLU A 70 -12.77 10.76 -20.41
CA GLU A 70 -12.13 9.91 -21.44
C GLU A 70 -10.85 10.54 -22.06
N ASP A 71 -10.32 11.66 -21.55
CA ASP A 71 -9.14 12.35 -22.07
C ASP A 71 -8.24 12.92 -20.97
N LYS A 72 -6.92 13.04 -21.29
CA LYS A 72 -5.77 13.57 -20.51
C LYS A 72 -6.07 13.98 -19.06
N PRO A 73 -5.40 13.40 -18.04
CA PRO A 73 -5.61 13.75 -16.63
C PRO A 73 -5.16 15.19 -16.35
N SER A 74 -6.04 16.16 -16.59
CA SER A 74 -5.80 17.58 -16.35
C SER A 74 -7.01 18.32 -15.80
N ALA A 75 -8.09 17.62 -15.46
CA ALA A 75 -9.31 18.24 -14.99
C ALA A 75 -9.27 18.35 -13.46
N ALA A 76 -9.02 19.57 -12.95
CA ALA A 76 -9.53 19.91 -11.63
C ALA A 76 -11.06 19.84 -11.71
N VAL A 77 -11.67 18.94 -10.94
CA VAL A 77 -13.12 18.83 -10.85
C VAL A 77 -13.57 19.70 -9.69
N SER A 78 -14.36 20.74 -9.98
CA SER A 78 -14.90 21.63 -8.96
C SER A 78 -16.36 21.30 -8.67
N PHE A 79 -16.67 21.18 -7.38
CA PHE A 79 -18.02 21.11 -6.84
C PHE A 79 -18.35 22.46 -6.18
N ALA A 80 -19.61 22.69 -5.81
CA ALA A 80 -20.02 23.93 -5.16
C ALA A 80 -19.24 24.24 -3.86
N THR A 81 -18.71 23.21 -3.20
CA THR A 81 -18.18 23.25 -1.83
C THR A 81 -16.88 22.46 -1.68
N GLY A 82 -16.22 22.12 -2.78
CA GLY A 82 -15.02 21.29 -2.76
C GLY A 82 -14.41 21.10 -4.14
N SER A 83 -13.25 20.47 -4.20
CA SER A 83 -12.57 20.17 -5.46
C SER A 83 -11.80 18.86 -5.38
N ILE A 84 -11.65 18.19 -6.53
CA ILE A 84 -10.64 17.16 -6.74
C ILE A 84 -9.60 17.75 -7.68
N THR A 85 -8.36 17.82 -7.23
CA THR A 85 -7.23 18.34 -8.00
C THR A 85 -6.22 17.23 -8.21
N ILE A 86 -5.82 17.02 -9.46
CA ILE A 86 -4.75 16.12 -9.85
C ILE A 86 -3.55 17.00 -10.23
N ILE A 87 -2.44 16.82 -9.54
CA ILE A 87 -1.19 17.53 -9.83
C ILE A 87 -0.28 16.57 -10.60
N PRO A 88 0.06 16.86 -11.85
CA PRO A 88 1.07 16.10 -12.58
C PRO A 88 2.50 16.51 -12.21
N THR A 89 3.42 15.58 -12.38
CA THR A 89 4.87 15.79 -12.42
C THR A 89 5.29 16.47 -13.74
N THR A 90 6.59 16.63 -13.94
CA THR A 90 7.19 16.99 -15.24
C THR A 90 7.54 15.77 -16.10
N VAL A 91 7.40 14.55 -15.57
CA VAL A 91 7.82 13.30 -16.22
C VAL A 91 6.67 12.77 -17.10
N PRO A 92 6.89 12.46 -18.39
CA PRO A 92 5.85 11.90 -19.25
C PRO A 92 5.26 10.59 -18.71
N ASN A 93 3.96 10.40 -18.90
CA ASN A 93 3.26 9.12 -18.70
C ASN A 93 3.30 8.33 -20.01
N ASN A 94 3.90 7.15 -19.97
CA ASN A 94 4.12 6.30 -21.15
C ASN A 94 2.84 5.60 -21.66
N TYR A 95 1.77 5.55 -20.87
CA TYR A 95 0.58 4.75 -21.17
C TYR A 95 -0.68 5.60 -21.47
N LEU A 96 -0.92 6.64 -20.69
CA LEU A 96 -2.14 7.47 -20.78
C LEU A 96 -1.91 8.83 -21.49
N GLY A 97 -0.66 9.12 -21.89
CA GLY A 97 -0.25 10.44 -22.39
C GLY A 97 -0.25 11.53 -21.31
N GLY A 98 0.38 12.68 -21.57
CA GLY A 98 0.61 13.72 -20.54
C GLY A 98 1.76 13.37 -19.59
N ASN A 99 1.79 13.95 -18.39
CA ASN A 99 2.81 13.65 -17.37
C ASN A 99 2.24 12.73 -16.26
N LYS A 100 3.10 11.98 -15.57
CA LYS A 100 2.73 11.16 -14.39
C LYS A 100 2.07 12.03 -13.32
N VAL A 101 1.16 11.47 -12.53
CA VAL A 101 0.53 12.16 -11.40
C VAL A 101 1.46 12.12 -10.18
N SER A 102 1.65 13.24 -9.48
CA SER A 102 2.37 13.29 -8.20
C SER A 102 1.45 13.36 -7.00
N THR A 103 0.26 13.95 -7.17
CA THR A 103 -0.68 14.14 -6.06
C THR A 103 -2.11 14.15 -6.55
N ILE A 104 -3.00 13.53 -5.78
CA ILE A 104 -4.45 13.70 -5.89
C ILE A 104 -4.93 14.29 -4.57
N THR A 105 -5.53 15.48 -4.63
CA THR A 105 -6.09 16.15 -3.47
C THR A 105 -7.60 16.28 -3.63
N SER A 106 -8.36 15.73 -2.69
CA SER A 106 -9.80 15.97 -2.55
C SER A 106 -10.04 16.93 -1.40
N THR A 107 -10.84 17.97 -1.63
CA THR A 107 -11.23 18.97 -0.62
C THR A 107 -12.75 19.09 -0.52
N GLY A 108 -13.23 19.44 0.67
CA GLY A 108 -14.65 19.70 0.91
C GLY A 108 -14.88 20.60 2.12
N SER A 109 -15.93 21.42 2.06
CA SER A 109 -16.34 22.34 3.12
C SER A 109 -17.81 22.18 3.46
N ASP A 110 -18.13 22.19 4.76
CA ASP A 110 -19.52 22.30 5.21
C ASP A 110 -20.04 23.75 5.09
N ALA A 111 -21.35 23.94 5.25
CA ALA A 111 -21.98 25.27 5.23
C ALA A 111 -21.51 26.20 6.37
N GLY A 112 -20.83 25.65 7.39
CA GLY A 112 -20.23 26.40 8.49
C GLY A 112 -18.78 26.81 8.24
N GLY A 113 -18.24 26.55 7.04
CA GLY A 113 -16.87 26.91 6.66
C GLY A 113 -15.80 25.95 7.17
N ARG A 114 -16.18 24.79 7.74
CA ARG A 114 -15.21 23.77 8.15
C ARG A 114 -14.75 22.99 6.93
N SER A 115 -13.48 23.13 6.59
CA SER A 115 -12.86 22.42 5.46
C SER A 115 -12.11 21.17 5.90
N ARG A 116 -12.09 20.17 5.02
CA ARG A 116 -11.29 18.95 5.12
C ARG A 116 -10.62 18.67 3.79
N ALA A 117 -9.46 18.02 3.84
CA ALA A 117 -8.75 17.59 2.66
C ALA A 117 -8.15 16.20 2.89
N ILE A 118 -8.19 15.36 1.86
CA ILE A 118 -7.38 14.14 1.75
C ILE A 118 -6.38 14.39 0.63
N LYS A 119 -5.11 14.08 0.89
CA LYS A 119 -4.02 14.15 -0.07
C LYS A 119 -3.43 12.75 -0.22
N LEU A 120 -3.46 12.23 -1.44
CA LEU A 120 -2.71 11.05 -1.84
C LEU A 120 -1.48 11.52 -2.62
N GLU A 121 -0.29 11.23 -2.11
CA GLU A 121 0.96 11.41 -2.86
C GLU A 121 1.21 10.13 -3.66
N VAL A 122 1.38 10.29 -4.97
CA VAL A 122 1.70 9.19 -5.88
C VAL A 122 3.20 9.28 -6.13
N GLY A 123 3.95 8.37 -5.52
CA GLY A 123 5.38 8.24 -5.73
C GLY A 123 5.70 7.78 -7.16
N ASN A 124 6.97 7.89 -7.54
CA ASN A 124 7.45 7.04 -8.64
C ASN A 124 7.40 5.59 -8.15
N PRO A 125 7.10 4.61 -9.03
CA PRO A 125 7.49 3.24 -8.71
C PRO A 125 8.99 3.29 -8.40
N SER A 126 9.39 2.82 -7.23
CA SER A 126 10.80 2.59 -6.96
C SER A 126 11.29 1.61 -8.03
N SER A 127 12.47 1.86 -8.58
CA SER A 127 13.20 0.80 -9.26
C SER A 127 13.64 -0.15 -8.16
N ASN A 128 12.74 -1.05 -7.79
CA ASN A 128 13.04 -2.13 -6.88
C ASN A 128 13.72 -3.20 -7.71
N TYR A 129 14.94 -3.52 -7.31
CA TYR A 129 15.70 -4.61 -7.88
C TYR A 129 15.59 -5.79 -6.94
N VAL A 130 15.62 -6.97 -7.53
CA VAL A 130 15.56 -8.25 -6.83
C VAL A 130 16.63 -9.15 -7.42
N LEU A 131 17.09 -10.15 -6.67
CA LEU A 131 18.05 -11.12 -7.19
C LEU A 131 17.31 -12.33 -7.76
N SER A 132 17.63 -12.64 -9.01
CA SER A 132 17.23 -13.85 -9.73
C SER A 132 18.32 -14.90 -9.61
N PHE A 133 17.93 -16.12 -9.30
CA PHE A 133 18.74 -17.31 -9.15
C PHE A 133 18.28 -18.35 -10.16
N ASP A 134 19.21 -18.99 -10.88
CA ASP A 134 18.93 -19.88 -12.00
C ASP A 134 18.87 -21.39 -11.66
N GLY A 135 18.98 -21.72 -10.37
CA GLY A 135 18.96 -23.10 -9.88
C GLY A 135 20.24 -23.91 -10.11
N ALA A 136 21.34 -23.31 -10.61
CA ALA A 136 22.55 -24.05 -10.98
C ALA A 136 23.81 -23.64 -10.22
N ASP A 137 24.17 -22.36 -10.21
CA ASP A 137 25.39 -21.86 -9.55
C ASP A 137 25.24 -20.47 -8.91
N ASP A 138 24.03 -19.92 -8.90
CA ASP A 138 23.72 -18.60 -8.35
C ASP A 138 23.61 -18.63 -6.81
N TYR A 139 24.32 -17.73 -6.12
CA TYR A 139 24.17 -17.52 -4.68
C TYR A 139 24.68 -16.16 -4.20
N VAL A 140 24.30 -15.81 -2.96
CA VAL A 140 24.92 -14.74 -2.18
C VAL A 140 25.62 -15.35 -0.98
N ASP A 141 26.92 -15.11 -0.84
CA ASP A 141 27.74 -15.55 0.29
C ASP A 141 27.98 -14.36 1.22
N ILE A 142 27.35 -14.41 2.39
CA ILE A 142 27.52 -13.43 3.48
C ILE A 142 28.64 -13.88 4.44
N GLY A 143 28.81 -15.20 4.62
CA GLY A 143 29.82 -15.81 5.48
C GLY A 143 29.50 -15.76 6.98
N ASP A 144 30.55 -15.77 7.80
CA ASP A 144 30.45 -15.79 9.27
C ASP A 144 30.08 -14.41 9.85
N ILE A 145 28.83 -14.29 10.33
CA ILE A 145 28.32 -13.09 10.99
C ILE A 145 28.07 -13.29 12.48
N THR A 146 28.61 -14.35 13.09
CA THR A 146 28.43 -14.66 14.53
C THR A 146 28.94 -13.54 15.45
N GLY A 147 29.87 -12.71 14.97
CA GLY A 147 30.42 -11.56 15.69
C GLY A 147 29.55 -10.28 15.66
N SER A 148 28.42 -10.28 14.97
CA SER A 148 27.54 -9.11 14.84
C SER A 148 27.02 -8.64 16.21
N SER A 149 27.09 -7.32 16.47
CA SER A 149 26.78 -6.75 17.79
C SER A 149 25.33 -6.93 18.23
N ASN A 150 24.44 -7.17 17.28
CA ASN A 150 23.01 -7.33 17.54
C ASN A 150 22.64 -8.79 17.85
N ILE A 151 23.60 -9.73 17.78
CA ILE A 151 23.42 -11.12 18.17
C ILE A 151 23.61 -11.26 19.68
N VAL A 152 22.56 -11.73 20.37
CA VAL A 152 22.61 -12.07 21.80
C VAL A 152 22.72 -13.58 21.99
N ASP A 153 21.88 -14.32 21.29
CA ASP A 153 21.73 -15.78 21.38
C ASP A 153 21.27 -16.29 20.02
N GLY A 154 22.10 -16.11 18.99
CA GLY A 154 21.83 -16.54 17.61
C GLY A 154 20.68 -15.81 16.90
N ILE A 155 20.38 -16.26 15.67
CA ILE A 155 19.23 -15.86 14.86
C ILE A 155 17.99 -16.60 15.35
N LYS A 156 16.88 -15.86 15.49
CA LYS A 156 15.59 -16.38 15.96
C LYS A 156 14.43 -16.08 15.02
N THR A 157 14.58 -15.10 14.13
CA THR A 157 13.63 -14.83 13.05
C THR A 157 14.36 -14.64 11.74
N ILE A 158 13.91 -15.34 10.71
CA ILE A 158 14.38 -15.25 9.32
C ILE A 158 13.19 -14.78 8.49
N SER A 159 13.35 -13.72 7.71
CA SER A 159 12.32 -13.16 6.82
C SER A 159 12.89 -12.96 5.44
N PHE A 160 12.11 -13.24 4.41
CA PHE A 160 12.44 -12.89 3.03
C PHE A 160 11.18 -12.91 2.18
N TRP A 161 11.23 -12.24 1.04
CA TRP A 161 10.26 -12.40 -0.04
C TRP A 161 10.84 -13.31 -1.10
N MET A 162 10.00 -14.16 -1.70
CA MET A 162 10.42 -15.03 -2.79
C MET A 162 9.36 -15.21 -3.88
N GLN A 163 9.82 -15.56 -5.07
CA GLN A 163 9.05 -16.20 -6.14
C GLN A 163 9.79 -17.47 -6.54
N ALA A 164 9.10 -18.60 -6.66
CA ALA A 164 9.70 -19.84 -7.16
C ALA A 164 9.28 -20.10 -8.61
N ASP A 165 10.21 -20.55 -9.43
CA ASP A 165 9.95 -20.83 -10.86
C ASP A 165 9.35 -22.23 -11.08
N ASP A 166 9.62 -23.18 -10.18
CA ASP A 166 9.02 -24.53 -10.20
C ASP A 166 8.66 -25.00 -8.79
N ILE A 167 7.38 -25.29 -8.49
CA ILE A 167 6.96 -25.84 -7.18
C ILE A 167 6.71 -27.36 -7.19
N THR A 168 7.29 -28.10 -8.15
CA THR A 168 6.97 -29.51 -8.35
C THR A 168 8.18 -30.45 -8.30
N SER A 169 8.10 -31.46 -7.43
CA SER A 169 9.02 -32.61 -7.35
C SER A 169 10.51 -32.20 -7.22
N HIS A 170 10.81 -31.20 -6.39
CA HIS A 170 12.17 -30.70 -6.20
C HIS A 170 12.37 -30.07 -4.82
N THR A 171 13.62 -30.10 -4.33
CA THR A 171 14.04 -29.40 -3.11
C THR A 171 15.00 -28.30 -3.48
N ASP A 172 14.60 -27.06 -3.21
CA ASP A 172 15.45 -25.90 -3.35
C ASP A 172 15.99 -25.45 -1.99
N TYR A 173 17.16 -24.82 -2.01
CA TYR A 173 17.84 -24.31 -0.82
C TYR A 173 17.80 -22.79 -0.81
N LEU A 174 17.04 -22.22 0.13
CA LEU A 174 16.69 -20.80 0.14
C LEU A 174 17.68 -19.97 0.94
N ILE A 175 17.93 -20.35 2.20
CA ILE A 175 18.78 -19.62 3.15
C ILE A 175 19.55 -20.65 3.96
N ASP A 176 20.88 -20.60 3.93
CA ASP A 176 21.75 -21.30 4.88
C ASP A 176 22.20 -20.34 5.98
N LEU A 177 22.31 -20.83 7.21
CA LEU A 177 22.89 -20.07 8.32
C LEU A 177 24.22 -20.63 8.82
N ASN A 178 24.48 -21.93 8.67
CA ASN A 178 25.70 -22.56 9.22
C ASN A 178 26.06 -23.93 8.64
N GLY A 179 25.53 -24.29 7.47
CA GLY A 179 25.72 -25.58 6.81
C GLY A 179 24.86 -26.73 7.36
N VAL A 180 24.19 -26.56 8.51
CA VAL A 180 23.31 -27.59 9.09
C VAL A 180 21.91 -27.09 9.42
N ASP A 181 21.77 -25.81 9.75
CA ASP A 181 20.54 -25.09 10.01
C ASP A 181 20.20 -24.20 8.80
N TYR A 182 19.35 -24.72 7.91
CA TYR A 182 18.97 -24.04 6.66
C TYR A 182 17.46 -24.09 6.41
N ILE A 183 16.99 -23.24 5.50
CA ILE A 183 15.62 -23.14 5.02
C ILE A 183 15.54 -23.69 3.59
N THR A 184 14.57 -24.55 3.34
CA THR A 184 14.33 -25.16 2.03
C THR A 184 12.93 -24.86 1.55
N LYS A 185 12.71 -25.09 0.26
CA LYS A 185 11.40 -25.31 -0.31
C LYS A 185 11.36 -26.72 -0.86
N GLU A 186 10.47 -27.54 -0.33
CA GLU A 186 10.20 -28.89 -0.82
C GLU A 186 8.87 -28.87 -1.56
N ASP A 187 8.91 -29.04 -2.88
CA ASP A 187 7.76 -28.87 -3.76
C ASP A 187 7.09 -27.50 -3.57
N ALA A 188 5.88 -27.49 -3.01
CA ALA A 188 5.08 -26.29 -2.76
C ALA A 188 5.08 -25.88 -1.29
N GLU A 189 5.96 -26.43 -0.44
CA GLU A 189 6.04 -26.10 0.98
C GLU A 189 7.42 -25.51 1.32
N VAL A 190 7.42 -24.40 2.05
CA VAL A 190 8.64 -23.89 2.69
C VAL A 190 8.86 -24.62 4.01
N THR A 191 10.05 -25.18 4.19
CA THR A 191 10.43 -26.03 5.31
C THR A 191 11.76 -25.56 5.90
N ALA A 192 12.11 -26.09 7.06
CA ALA A 192 13.37 -25.85 7.73
C ALA A 192 14.05 -27.19 8.05
N SER A 193 15.38 -27.19 8.03
CA SER A 193 16.18 -28.34 8.42
C SER A 193 15.76 -28.88 9.79
N PRO A 194 15.88 -30.19 10.05
CA PRO A 194 15.47 -30.80 11.32
C PRO A 194 16.32 -30.35 12.53
N HIS A 195 17.42 -29.63 12.31
CA HIS A 195 18.26 -29.06 13.37
C HIS A 195 17.66 -27.78 13.97
N ILE A 196 16.84 -27.06 13.19
CA ILE A 196 16.06 -25.94 13.69
C ILE A 196 14.92 -26.49 14.55
N SER A 197 15.02 -26.26 15.86
CA SER A 197 14.10 -26.83 16.83
C SER A 197 12.74 -26.13 16.84
N SER A 198 11.67 -26.90 16.59
CA SER A 198 10.26 -26.45 16.63
C SER A 198 9.99 -25.11 15.92
N PRO A 199 10.31 -24.98 14.62
CA PRO A 199 10.09 -23.75 13.89
C PRO A 199 8.59 -23.41 13.81
N THR A 200 8.27 -22.12 13.85
CA THR A 200 6.93 -21.61 13.49
C THR A 200 7.03 -20.91 12.15
N TYR A 201 6.24 -21.39 11.19
CA TYR A 201 6.21 -20.89 9.82
C TYR A 201 5.13 -19.82 9.64
N TYR A 202 5.40 -18.87 8.76
CA TYR A 202 4.43 -17.91 8.27
C TYR A 202 4.65 -17.74 6.77
N VAL A 203 3.60 -17.97 5.99
CA VAL A 203 3.53 -17.54 4.60
C VAL A 203 2.45 -16.47 4.49
N ASN A 204 2.80 -15.31 3.94
CA ASN A 204 1.90 -14.16 3.83
C ASN A 204 1.28 -13.76 5.18
N ALA A 205 2.11 -13.80 6.23
CA ALA A 205 1.76 -13.57 7.64
C ALA A 205 0.69 -14.52 8.24
N VAL A 206 0.37 -15.65 7.58
CA VAL A 206 -0.50 -16.69 8.13
C VAL A 206 0.33 -17.66 8.97
N SER A 207 0.12 -17.65 10.29
CA SER A 207 0.85 -18.53 11.21
C SER A 207 0.52 -20.01 10.96
N GLY A 208 1.57 -20.84 10.91
CA GLY A 208 1.50 -22.27 10.64
C GLY A 208 1.38 -22.63 9.15
N GLU A 209 1.27 -21.65 8.26
CA GLU A 209 1.25 -21.88 6.82
C GLU A 209 2.67 -22.08 6.29
N GLN A 210 2.81 -23.04 5.38
CA GLN A 210 4.06 -23.35 4.67
C GLN A 210 3.86 -23.32 3.15
N THR A 211 2.61 -23.33 2.67
CA THR A 211 2.30 -23.53 1.26
C THR A 211 2.55 -22.29 0.41
N ILE A 212 3.32 -22.45 -0.66
CA ILE A 212 3.41 -21.54 -1.80
C ILE A 212 2.59 -22.10 -2.97
N ALA A 213 1.38 -21.56 -3.15
CA ALA A 213 0.36 -22.18 -3.99
C ALA A 213 0.55 -22.04 -5.52
N ALA A 214 1.50 -21.22 -5.98
CA ALA A 214 1.74 -20.97 -7.39
C ALA A 214 3.20 -20.56 -7.65
N VAL A 215 3.70 -20.89 -8.85
CA VAL A 215 4.97 -20.35 -9.39
C VAL A 215 4.82 -18.86 -9.74
N ASP A 216 5.93 -18.16 -9.93
CA ASP A 216 5.98 -16.75 -10.37
C ASP A 216 5.09 -15.81 -9.53
N THR A 217 4.92 -16.15 -8.25
CA THR A 217 4.02 -15.45 -7.32
C THR A 217 4.78 -15.09 -6.07
N TRP A 218 4.68 -13.83 -5.66
CA TRP A 218 5.33 -13.34 -4.45
C TRP A 218 4.74 -13.94 -3.18
N TYR A 219 5.61 -14.51 -2.36
CA TYR A 219 5.31 -14.96 -1.01
C TYR A 219 6.26 -14.29 -0.02
N HIS A 220 5.69 -13.75 1.06
CA HIS A 220 6.48 -13.33 2.22
C HIS A 220 6.60 -14.51 3.16
N VAL A 221 7.83 -14.96 3.39
CA VAL A 221 8.14 -16.10 4.25
C VAL A 221 8.78 -15.57 5.52
N VAL A 222 8.28 -16.04 6.67
CA VAL A 222 8.95 -15.84 7.96
C VAL A 222 9.03 -17.16 8.71
N ILE A 223 10.21 -17.49 9.22
CA ILE A 223 10.42 -18.65 10.09
C ILE A 223 10.99 -18.16 11.41
N LYS A 224 10.38 -18.60 12.50
CA LYS A 224 10.83 -18.30 13.87
C LYS A 224 11.22 -19.55 14.62
N THR A 225 12.20 -19.40 15.50
CA THR A 225 12.52 -20.41 16.52
C THR A 225 12.86 -19.74 17.85
N SER A 226 12.60 -20.44 18.94
CA SER A 226 12.98 -20.00 20.28
C SER A 226 14.46 -20.26 20.59
N THR A 227 15.11 -21.16 19.85
CA THR A 227 16.52 -21.52 20.03
C THR A 227 17.36 -20.75 19.02
N GLY A 228 18.37 -20.02 19.51
CA GLY A 228 19.29 -19.27 18.66
C GLY A 228 20.06 -20.14 17.68
N ILE A 229 20.04 -19.77 16.40
CA ILE A 229 20.88 -20.39 15.37
C ILE A 229 22.17 -19.57 15.23
N PRO A 230 23.36 -20.14 15.44
CA PRO A 230 24.61 -19.44 15.18
C PRO A 230 24.79 -19.22 13.68
N PRO A 231 24.89 -17.98 13.19
CA PRO A 231 25.01 -17.69 11.75
C PRO A 231 26.49 -17.71 11.32
N SER A 232 27.12 -18.88 11.37
CA SER A 232 28.56 -19.02 11.09
C SER A 232 28.91 -19.18 9.62
N ASP A 233 27.92 -19.40 8.77
CA ASP A 233 28.10 -19.57 7.32
C ASP A 233 26.78 -19.22 6.62
N VAL A 234 26.52 -17.93 6.43
CA VAL A 234 25.24 -17.46 5.89
C VAL A 234 25.31 -17.37 4.37
N ASP A 235 24.45 -18.13 3.70
CA ASP A 235 24.25 -18.06 2.25
C ASP A 235 22.78 -17.82 1.91
N ILE A 236 22.54 -17.19 0.76
CA ILE A 236 21.21 -16.99 0.18
C ILE A 236 21.20 -17.63 -1.22
N GLY A 237 20.18 -18.43 -1.50
CA GLY A 237 20.00 -19.12 -2.78
C GLY A 237 20.76 -20.44 -2.92
N ARG A 238 21.44 -20.91 -1.88
CA ARG A 238 22.11 -22.22 -1.87
C ARG A 238 22.21 -22.86 -0.49
N LEU A 239 22.55 -24.14 -0.50
CA LEU A 239 23.26 -24.83 0.58
C LEU A 239 24.53 -25.42 -0.01
N GLU A 240 25.69 -25.09 0.58
CA GLU A 240 26.99 -25.47 0.03
C GLU A 240 27.08 -26.96 -0.30
N SER A 241 27.61 -27.25 -1.49
CA SER A 241 27.81 -28.61 -2.02
C SER A 241 26.55 -29.49 -2.09
N THR A 242 25.35 -28.91 -1.94
CA THR A 242 24.09 -29.67 -1.87
C THR A 242 23.13 -29.27 -2.98
N GLY A 243 22.79 -27.98 -3.10
CA GLY A 243 21.85 -27.51 -4.11
C GLY A 243 21.62 -26.01 -4.06
N PHE A 244 20.83 -25.53 -5.02
CA PHE A 244 20.59 -24.11 -5.28
C PHE A 244 19.08 -23.83 -5.32
N PHE A 245 18.71 -22.56 -5.40
CA PHE A 245 17.35 -22.11 -5.61
C PHE A 245 17.13 -21.64 -7.05
N ASP A 246 15.97 -21.97 -7.62
CA ASP A 246 15.50 -21.47 -8.92
C ASP A 246 14.31 -20.52 -8.72
N GLY A 247 14.55 -19.23 -8.97
CA GLY A 247 13.56 -18.18 -8.84
C GLY A 247 14.14 -16.85 -8.37
N VAL A 248 13.37 -16.11 -7.56
CA VAL A 248 13.72 -14.74 -7.13
C VAL A 248 13.65 -14.63 -5.60
N ILE A 249 14.64 -13.97 -4.99
CA ILE A 249 14.62 -13.60 -3.56
C ILE A 249 14.83 -12.10 -3.40
N ASP A 250 14.13 -11.51 -2.43
CA ASP A 250 14.27 -10.11 -2.04
C ASP A 250 14.06 -9.90 -0.53
N GLU A 251 14.47 -8.74 -0.02
CA GLU A 251 14.16 -8.24 1.34
C GLU A 251 14.51 -9.26 2.46
N VAL A 252 15.70 -9.87 2.36
CA VAL A 252 16.19 -10.87 3.31
C VAL A 252 16.61 -10.19 4.60
N ALA A 253 16.03 -10.59 5.73
CA ALA A 253 16.32 -10.00 7.03
C ALA A 253 16.40 -11.05 8.14
N LEU A 254 17.39 -10.89 9.01
CA LEU A 254 17.67 -11.79 10.14
C LEU A 254 17.58 -11.01 11.46
N TRP A 255 16.85 -11.53 12.45
CA TRP A 255 16.79 -10.95 13.80
C TRP A 255 17.25 -11.94 14.86
N SER A 256 17.86 -11.42 15.93
CA SER A 256 18.25 -12.18 17.13
C SER A 256 17.12 -12.38 18.15
N VAL A 257 15.91 -11.97 17.80
CA VAL A 257 14.70 -12.11 18.62
C VAL A 257 13.57 -12.75 17.83
N GLU A 258 12.64 -13.37 18.53
CA GLU A 258 11.38 -13.83 17.96
C GLU A 258 10.48 -12.60 17.72
N LEU A 259 10.21 -12.29 16.45
CA LEU A 259 9.26 -11.22 16.13
C LEU A 259 7.84 -11.59 16.56
N THR A 260 7.06 -10.60 16.97
CA THR A 260 5.64 -10.78 17.28
C THR A 260 4.81 -10.97 16.01
N ASP A 261 3.64 -11.59 16.13
CA ASP A 261 2.73 -11.78 14.99
C ASP A 261 2.33 -10.44 14.34
N ASP A 262 2.21 -9.37 15.12
CA ASP A 262 1.87 -8.04 14.60
C ASP A 262 3.04 -7.40 13.84
N GLN A 263 4.28 -7.68 14.24
CA GLN A 263 5.47 -7.26 13.49
C GLN A 263 5.55 -8.01 12.16
N ILE A 264 5.30 -9.32 12.15
CA ILE A 264 5.27 -10.14 10.92
C ILE A 264 4.16 -9.68 9.97
N LYS A 265 2.95 -9.44 10.49
CA LYS A 265 1.86 -8.86 9.70
C LYS A 265 2.21 -7.49 9.13
N THR A 266 2.96 -6.68 9.86
CA THR A 266 3.40 -5.37 9.37
C THR A 266 4.36 -5.54 8.19
N LEU A 267 5.37 -6.41 8.29
CA LEU A 267 6.28 -6.72 7.18
C LEU A 267 5.51 -7.15 5.92
N TYR A 268 4.53 -8.05 6.06
CA TYR A 268 3.72 -8.51 4.93
C TYR A 268 2.81 -7.42 4.34
N ILE A 269 2.02 -6.73 5.17
CA ILE A 269 1.00 -5.77 4.71
C ILE A 269 1.62 -4.54 4.05
N GLN A 270 2.81 -4.12 4.49
CA GLN A 270 3.52 -3.01 3.86
C GLN A 270 4.13 -3.40 2.49
N GLY A 271 4.40 -4.70 2.28
CA GLY A 271 4.87 -5.24 1.01
C GLY A 271 6.38 -5.08 0.76
N LEU A 272 6.79 -5.41 -0.47
CA LEU A 272 8.16 -5.20 -0.97
C LEU A 272 8.58 -3.73 -0.88
N GLY A 273 9.84 -3.46 -0.55
CA GLY A 273 10.37 -2.11 -0.33
C GLY A 273 10.09 -1.54 1.07
N PHE A 274 9.36 -2.25 1.93
CA PHE A 274 9.23 -1.85 3.34
C PHE A 274 10.50 -2.18 4.11
N LEU A 275 11.16 -1.14 4.64
CA LEU A 275 12.44 -1.32 5.32
C LEU A 275 12.30 -2.11 6.63
N ALA A 276 12.95 -3.27 6.70
CA ALA A 276 13.03 -4.11 7.89
C ALA A 276 13.66 -3.39 9.09
N THR A 277 14.45 -2.34 8.86
CA THR A 277 14.99 -1.44 9.90
C THR A 277 13.92 -0.72 10.73
N ASN A 278 12.66 -0.72 10.28
CA ASN A 278 11.53 -0.22 11.08
C ASN A 278 11.02 -1.23 12.13
N ILE A 279 11.48 -2.48 12.08
CA ILE A 279 11.01 -3.59 12.93
C ILE A 279 12.14 -4.08 13.81
N ALA A 280 11.99 -3.91 15.13
CA ALA A 280 12.94 -4.43 16.14
C ALA A 280 14.41 -4.14 15.80
N ASN A 281 14.72 -2.94 15.29
CA ASN A 281 16.03 -2.59 14.71
C ASN A 281 17.24 -2.90 15.60
N ALA A 282 17.08 -2.75 16.92
CA ALA A 282 18.15 -3.07 17.89
C ALA A 282 18.54 -4.57 17.91
N ASN A 283 17.71 -5.43 17.32
CA ASN A 283 17.91 -6.87 17.21
C ASN A 283 18.02 -7.34 15.76
N LEU A 284 17.95 -6.42 14.79
CA LEU A 284 18.16 -6.72 13.38
C LEU A 284 19.66 -6.99 13.18
N VAL A 285 20.00 -8.19 12.74
CA VAL A 285 21.37 -8.67 12.59
C VAL A 285 21.91 -8.37 11.20
N GLY A 286 21.08 -8.53 10.18
CA GLY A 286 21.41 -8.21 8.79
C GLY A 286 20.13 -7.98 7.99
N PHE A 287 20.21 -7.10 6.99
CA PHE A 287 19.10 -6.82 6.08
C PHE A 287 19.62 -6.49 4.68
N TRP A 288 19.36 -7.41 3.75
CA TRP A 288 19.75 -7.32 2.34
C TRP A 288 18.50 -7.16 1.50
N ASN A 289 18.26 -5.93 1.05
CA ASN A 289 17.06 -5.56 0.26
C ASN A 289 17.31 -5.54 -1.25
N PHE A 290 18.50 -5.94 -1.68
CA PHE A 290 18.94 -6.06 -3.07
C PHE A 290 18.56 -4.89 -3.99
N ASN A 291 18.44 -3.68 -3.45
CA ASN A 291 18.02 -2.50 -4.20
C ASN A 291 19.18 -1.61 -4.67
N ASP A 292 20.42 -1.96 -4.31
CA ASP A 292 21.64 -1.28 -4.77
C ASP A 292 22.42 -2.17 -5.73
N THR A 293 22.43 -1.81 -7.02
CA THR A 293 23.16 -2.58 -8.05
C THR A 293 24.66 -2.36 -8.02
N ASP A 294 25.14 -1.32 -7.32
CA ASP A 294 26.57 -1.01 -7.19
C ASP A 294 27.19 -1.74 -5.98
N ASP A 295 26.40 -2.01 -4.93
CA ASP A 295 26.78 -2.82 -3.76
C ASP A 295 25.72 -3.87 -3.44
N THR A 296 25.88 -5.04 -4.06
CA THR A 296 24.78 -5.99 -4.23
C THR A 296 24.39 -6.75 -2.98
N THR A 297 25.24 -6.66 -1.96
CA THR A 297 25.06 -7.31 -0.67
C THR A 297 25.14 -6.29 0.45
N ASP A 298 24.87 -5.01 0.16
CA ASP A 298 24.86 -3.98 1.19
C ASP A 298 23.89 -4.38 2.31
N ASP A 299 24.42 -4.45 3.53
CA ASP A 299 23.64 -4.70 4.72
C ASP A 299 23.06 -3.35 5.17
N VAL A 300 21.80 -3.14 4.83
CA VAL A 300 21.03 -1.93 5.15
C VAL A 300 20.74 -1.80 6.66
N SER A 301 21.08 -2.83 7.45
CA SER A 301 21.11 -2.73 8.91
C SER A 301 22.29 -1.88 9.41
N SER A 302 22.49 -1.82 10.74
CA SER A 302 23.62 -1.09 11.33
C SER A 302 24.89 -1.93 11.47
N ASN A 303 24.91 -3.18 11.01
CA ASN A 303 26.00 -4.13 11.32
C ASN A 303 27.01 -4.31 10.19
N SER A 304 26.74 -3.80 8.98
CA SER A 304 27.64 -3.89 7.82
C SER A 304 28.07 -5.32 7.51
N ASN A 305 27.15 -6.28 7.66
CA ASN A 305 27.36 -7.68 7.29
C ASN A 305 27.19 -7.85 5.76
N THR A 306 28.10 -7.25 5.01
CA THR A 306 28.15 -7.34 3.54
C THR A 306 28.82 -8.64 3.10
N GLY A 307 28.43 -9.14 1.93
CA GLY A 307 28.91 -10.39 1.36
C GLY A 307 29.42 -10.26 -0.07
N SER A 308 29.18 -11.28 -0.87
CA SER A 308 29.45 -11.31 -2.31
C SER A 308 28.37 -12.09 -3.06
N VAL A 309 28.14 -11.73 -4.33
CA VAL A 309 27.22 -12.44 -5.23
C VAL A 309 28.03 -13.20 -6.26
N GLU A 310 27.68 -14.47 -6.47
CA GLU A 310 28.19 -15.30 -7.57
C GLU A 310 27.00 -15.69 -8.45
N GLY A 311 27.09 -15.40 -9.75
CA GLY A 311 26.09 -15.78 -10.76
C GLY A 311 24.78 -14.98 -10.74
N ALA A 312 24.16 -14.81 -9.56
CA ALA A 312 22.82 -14.24 -9.42
C ALA A 312 22.72 -12.85 -10.05
N THR A 313 21.60 -12.59 -10.72
CA THR A 313 21.44 -11.36 -11.53
C THR A 313 20.31 -10.49 -11.05
N TYR A 314 20.47 -9.18 -11.22
CA TYR A 314 19.38 -8.25 -10.98
C TYR A 314 18.29 -8.36 -12.04
N THR A 315 17.06 -8.50 -11.56
CA THR A 315 15.87 -8.24 -12.34
C THR A 315 15.03 -7.15 -11.66
N GLY A 316 14.23 -6.42 -12.44
CA GLY A 316 13.37 -5.36 -11.92
C GLY A 316 12.01 -5.90 -11.54
N SER A 317 11.46 -5.46 -10.40
CA SER A 317 10.09 -5.78 -9.98
C SER A 317 9.03 -4.86 -10.61
#